data_AF-A0ABD2W7Y8-F1
#
_entry.id   AF-A0ABD2W7Y8-F1
#
_cell.length_a   1.000
_cell.length_b   1.000
_cell.length_c   1.000
_cell.angle_alpha   90.00
_cell.angle_beta   90.00
_cell.angle_gamma   90.00
#
_symmetry.space_group_name_H-M   'P 1'
#
loop_
_entity.id
_entity.type
_entity.pdbx_description
1 polymer ?
#
loop_
_entity_poly.entity_id
_entity_poly.type
_entity_poly.pdbx_seq_one_letter_code
_entity_poly.pdbx_strand_id
1 'polypeptide(L)'
;MFQPVTTLDLPAQTIAELQSRGFHFIEDVLNSEDALRKIGLKKAELEKRLKIPHIAALDLWEYEKKRQKIGVCCLDLEAMLDDGFNCGVITEISGAPYTGKTQICMQLCISVQLNELYSGLNGRAIYIDTRSGASITRFKGNTIL
;
A
#
# COMPACT_ATOMS: atom_id res chain seq x y z
N MET A 1 1.47 9.63 16.56
CA MET A 1 2.36 8.75 15.77
C MET A 1 3.30 9.68 15.03
N PHE A 2 4.61 9.58 15.25
CA PHE A 2 5.57 10.50 14.62
C PHE A 2 5.70 10.18 13.14
N GLN A 3 5.62 11.20 12.29
CA GLN A 3 5.71 11.01 10.85
C GLN A 3 7.19 11.12 10.41
N PRO A 4 7.77 10.10 9.74
CA PRO A 4 9.18 10.15 9.33
C PRO A 4 9.46 11.26 8.32
N VAL A 5 10.63 11.90 8.40
CA VAL A 5 11.06 12.92 7.40
C VAL A 5 11.16 12.36 5.97
N THR A 6 11.30 11.04 5.83
CA THR A 6 11.32 10.33 4.53
C THR A 6 9.99 10.37 3.80
N THR A 7 8.90 10.71 4.49
CA THR A 7 7.58 10.91 3.86
C THR A 7 7.44 12.29 3.21
N LEU A 8 8.39 13.20 3.43
CA LEU A 8 8.45 14.47 2.71
C LEU A 8 8.94 14.21 1.29
N ASP A 9 8.23 14.77 0.32
CA ASP A 9 8.66 14.81 -1.08
C ASP A 9 9.84 15.77 -1.26
N LEU A 10 11.01 15.32 -0.80
CA LEU A 10 12.27 16.05 -0.81
C LEU A 10 13.36 15.18 -1.47
N PRO A 11 14.41 15.79 -2.05
CA PRO A 11 15.54 15.04 -2.60
C PRO A 11 16.18 14.13 -1.55
N ALA A 12 16.59 12.92 -1.95
CA ALA A 12 17.20 11.93 -1.06
C ALA A 12 18.45 12.47 -0.31
N GLN A 13 19.22 13.35 -0.94
CA GLN A 13 20.36 14.02 -0.32
C GLN A 13 19.93 14.93 0.85
N THR A 14 18.84 15.67 0.68
CA THR A 14 18.27 16.54 1.72
C THR A 14 17.74 15.71 2.89
N ILE A 15 17.09 14.58 2.61
CA ILE A 15 16.61 13.66 3.65
C ILE A 15 17.79 13.06 4.43
N ALA A 16 18.83 12.59 3.74
CA ALA A 16 20.01 12.02 4.38
C ALA A 16 20.74 13.05 5.27
N GLU A 17 20.80 14.31 4.84
CA GLU A 17 21.41 15.39 5.63
C GLU A 17 20.56 15.77 6.86
N LEU A 18 19.24 15.76 6.75
CA LEU A 18 18.36 15.94 7.91
C LEU A 18 18.57 14.83 8.94
N GLN A 19 18.63 13.58 8.47
CA GLN A 19 18.86 12.42 9.33
C GLN A 19 20.24 12.42 9.99
N SER A 20 21.30 12.83 9.28
CA SER A 20 22.65 12.91 9.86
C SER A 20 22.77 13.96 10.96
N ARG A 21 21.85 14.94 10.97
CA ARG A 21 21.72 15.97 12.02
C ARG A 21 20.73 15.59 13.13
N GLY A 22 20.16 14.39 13.08
CA GLY A 22 19.23 13.88 14.09
C GLY A 22 17.76 14.24 13.86
N PHE A 23 17.39 14.83 12.72
CA PHE A 23 16.00 15.07 12.36
C PHE A 23 15.42 13.83 11.68
N HIS A 24 14.74 12.97 12.46
CA HIS A 24 14.17 11.72 11.96
C HIS A 24 12.66 11.84 11.69
N PHE A 25 11.99 12.77 12.36
CA PHE A 25 10.56 13.00 12.24
C PHE A 25 10.25 14.44 11.79
N ILE A 26 9.10 14.63 11.16
CA ILE A 26 8.66 15.95 10.68
C ILE A 26 8.48 16.91 11.86
N GLU A 27 8.10 16.40 13.02
CA GLU A 27 8.00 17.16 14.27
C GLU A 27 9.35 17.75 14.70
N ASP A 28 10.46 17.04 14.48
CA ASP A 28 11.81 17.55 14.77
C ASP A 28 12.14 18.74 13.87
N VAL A 29 11.73 18.65 12.59
CA VAL A 29 11.93 19.70 11.58
C VAL A 29 11.05 20.92 11.88
N LEU A 30 9.79 20.72 12.30
CA LEU A 30 8.88 21.81 12.68
C LEU A 30 9.40 22.66 13.85
N ASN A 31 10.13 22.03 14.76
CA ASN A 31 10.67 22.66 15.97
C ASN A 31 12.03 23.32 15.73
N SER A 32 12.61 23.23 14.52
CA SER A 32 13.90 23.81 14.16
C SER A 32 13.77 24.79 13.00
N GLU A 33 13.99 26.08 13.27
CA GLU A 33 14.04 27.10 12.21
C GLU A 33 15.17 26.87 11.20
N ASP A 34 16.30 26.34 11.66
CA ASP A 34 17.45 26.03 10.80
C ASP A 34 17.12 24.92 9.80
N ALA A 35 16.40 23.89 10.25
CA ALA A 35 15.93 22.80 9.38
C ALA A 35 14.93 23.33 8.34
N LEU A 36 13.96 24.16 8.75
CA LEU A 36 12.95 24.76 7.86
C LEU A 36 13.57 25.68 6.79
N ARG A 37 14.55 26.50 7.16
CA ARG A 37 15.27 27.36 6.20
C ARG A 37 16.00 26.54 5.16
N LYS A 38 16.63 25.44 5.57
CA LYS A 38 17.44 24.61 4.68
C LYS A 38 16.63 23.82 3.66
N ILE A 39 15.46 23.34 4.06
CA ILE A 39 14.53 22.67 3.13
C ILE A 39 13.74 23.67 2.25
N GLY A 40 13.83 24.97 2.53
CA GLY A 40 13.10 26.00 1.79
C GLY A 40 11.58 25.96 1.98
N LEU A 41 11.09 25.26 3.01
CA LEU A 41 9.65 25.13 3.31
C LEU A 41 9.28 26.01 4.48
N LYS A 42 8.14 26.69 4.37
CA LYS A 42 7.56 27.44 5.48
C LYS A 42 6.91 26.47 6.47
N LYS A 43 7.00 26.79 7.76
CA LYS A 43 6.35 26.03 8.84
C LYS A 43 4.87 25.75 8.57
N ALA A 44 4.12 26.77 8.16
CA ALA A 44 2.70 26.67 7.84
C ALA A 44 2.37 25.67 6.71
N GLU A 45 3.31 25.44 5.78
CA GLU A 45 3.11 24.48 4.69
C GLU A 45 3.35 23.05 5.16
N LEU A 46 4.34 22.85 6.02
CA LEU A 46 4.62 21.56 6.66
C LEU A 46 3.50 21.17 7.65
N GLU A 47 2.98 22.12 8.42
CA GLU A 47 1.84 21.93 9.32
C GLU A 47 0.56 21.54 8.56
N LYS A 48 0.31 22.12 7.38
CA LYS A 48 -0.81 21.71 6.53
C LYS A 48 -0.69 20.25 6.08
N ARG A 49 0.53 19.79 5.79
CA ARG A 49 0.80 18.40 5.40
C ARG A 49 0.68 17.42 6.57
N LEU A 50 0.91 17.90 7.79
CA LEU A 50 0.73 17.16 9.04
C LEU A 50 -0.70 17.15 9.56
N LYS A 51 -1.62 17.94 8.97
CA LYS A 51 -3.02 17.87 9.36
C LYS A 51 -3.51 16.47 9.08
N ILE A 52 -3.75 15.72 10.16
CA ILE A 52 -4.56 14.52 10.12
C ILE A 52 -5.87 14.94 9.44
N PRO A 53 -6.23 14.37 8.29
CA PRO A 53 -7.46 14.74 7.62
C PRO A 53 -8.63 14.45 8.56
N HIS A 54 -9.35 15.51 8.95
CA HIS A 54 -10.60 15.37 9.67
C HIS A 54 -11.69 15.07 8.66
N ILE A 55 -11.95 13.78 8.46
CA ILE A 55 -13.07 13.28 7.66
C ILE A 55 -14.22 12.91 8.60
N ALA A 56 -15.46 13.23 8.24
CA ALA A 56 -16.60 12.75 9.03
C ALA A 56 -16.67 11.21 8.91
N ALA A 57 -17.10 10.54 9.98
CA ALA A 57 -17.22 9.08 9.97
C ALA A 57 -18.14 8.57 8.85
N LEU A 58 -19.19 9.33 8.52
CA LEU A 58 -20.09 9.03 7.40
C LEU A 58 -19.37 9.10 6.05
N ASP A 59 -18.63 10.16 5.79
CA ASP A 59 -17.87 10.33 4.54
C ASP A 59 -16.82 9.23 4.37
N LEU A 60 -16.15 8.85 5.46
CA LEU A 60 -15.20 7.75 5.45
C LEU A 60 -15.89 6.43 5.09
N TRP A 61 -17.01 6.11 5.74
CA TRP A 61 -17.77 4.89 5.45
C TRP A 61 -18.26 4.83 3.99
N GLU A 62 -18.76 5.95 3.46
CA GLU A 62 -19.17 6.02 2.05
C GLU A 62 -18.00 5.83 1.09
N TYR A 63 -16.81 6.34 1.43
CA TYR A 63 -15.60 6.12 0.66
C TYR A 63 -15.16 4.65 0.71
N GLU A 64 -15.18 4.01 1.88
CA GLU A 64 -14.79 2.61 2.03
C GLU A 64 -15.72 1.67 1.27
N LYS A 65 -17.03 1.95 1.27
CA LYS A 65 -18.02 1.16 0.53
C LYS A 65 -17.81 1.20 -1.00
N LYS A 66 -17.19 2.27 -1.51
CA LYS A 66 -16.89 2.45 -2.94
C LYS A 66 -15.52 1.91 -3.34
N ARG A 67 -14.74 1.33 -2.41
CA ARG A 67 -13.43 0.77 -2.72
C ARG A 67 -13.57 -0.35 -3.75
N GLN A 68 -12.64 -0.35 -4.70
CA GLN A 68 -12.48 -1.46 -5.63
C GLN A 68 -12.00 -2.70 -4.87
N LYS A 69 -12.40 -3.87 -5.36
CA LYS A 69 -12.02 -5.17 -4.83
C LYS A 69 -11.44 -6.02 -5.95
N ILE A 70 -10.53 -6.94 -5.60
CA ILE A 70 -9.96 -7.92 -6.52
C ILE A 70 -10.45 -9.30 -6.07
N GLY A 71 -11.17 -9.99 -6.95
CA GLY A 71 -11.57 -11.39 -6.75
C GLY A 71 -10.37 -12.35 -6.85
N VAL A 72 -10.57 -13.59 -6.42
CA VAL A 72 -9.57 -14.67 -6.50
C VAL A 72 -10.12 -15.93 -7.17
N CYS A 73 -11.24 -15.81 -7.88
CA CYS A 73 -11.91 -16.89 -8.61
C CYS A 73 -12.32 -18.06 -7.71
N CYS A 74 -12.62 -17.76 -6.44
CA CYS A 74 -13.10 -18.73 -5.46
C CYS A 74 -14.28 -18.12 -4.71
N LEU A 75 -15.50 -18.47 -5.12
CA LEU A 75 -16.74 -17.85 -4.64
C LEU A 75 -16.88 -17.95 -3.12
N ASP A 76 -16.53 -19.08 -2.52
CA ASP A 76 -16.62 -19.26 -1.06
C ASP A 76 -15.66 -18.32 -0.31
N LEU A 77 -14.42 -18.19 -0.81
CA LEU A 77 -13.44 -17.29 -0.21
C LEU A 77 -13.80 -15.82 -0.45
N GLU A 78 -14.31 -15.48 -1.62
CA GLU A 78 -14.78 -14.12 -1.93
C GLU A 78 -15.97 -13.74 -1.04
N ALA A 79 -16.93 -14.65 -0.84
CA ALA A 79 -18.04 -14.42 0.08
C ALA A 79 -17.57 -14.19 1.53
N MET A 80 -16.53 -14.90 1.98
CA MET A 80 -15.92 -14.68 3.30
C MET A 80 -15.18 -13.33 3.41
N LEU A 81 -14.76 -12.75 2.28
CA LEU A 81 -14.02 -11.49 2.21
C LEU A 81 -14.90 -10.30 1.79
N ASP A 82 -16.23 -10.46 1.79
CA ASP A 82 -17.16 -9.45 1.27
C ASP A 82 -16.85 -9.12 -0.19
N ASP A 83 -16.94 -10.11 -1.09
CA ASP A 83 -16.69 -9.99 -2.54
C ASP A 83 -15.22 -9.72 -2.94
N GLY A 84 -14.26 -10.17 -2.12
CA GLY A 84 -12.83 -10.22 -2.47
C GLY A 84 -11.93 -9.26 -1.70
N PHE A 85 -10.71 -9.04 -2.21
CA PHE A 85 -9.68 -8.29 -1.50
C PHE A 85 -9.82 -6.78 -1.74
N ASN A 86 -10.01 -6.00 -0.68
CA ASN A 86 -10.13 -4.54 -0.75
C ASN A 86 -8.84 -3.86 -1.23
N CYS A 87 -8.96 -2.93 -2.17
CA CYS A 87 -7.88 -2.04 -2.57
C CYS A 87 -7.68 -0.88 -1.58
N GLY A 88 -6.48 -0.31 -1.55
CA GLY A 88 -6.16 0.83 -0.67
C GLY A 88 -5.97 0.48 0.81
N VAL A 89 -5.89 -0.82 1.13
CA VAL A 89 -5.61 -1.33 2.48
C VAL A 89 -4.52 -2.39 2.44
N ILE A 90 -3.91 -2.67 3.59
CA ILE A 90 -2.95 -3.77 3.75
C ILE A 90 -3.73 -4.99 4.25
N THR A 91 -3.64 -6.10 3.52
CA THR A 91 -4.21 -7.39 3.92
C THR A 91 -3.09 -8.37 4.28
N GLU A 92 -3.13 -8.94 5.48
CA GLU A 92 -2.18 -9.96 5.93
C GLU A 92 -2.82 -11.36 5.83
N ILE A 93 -2.12 -12.31 5.20
CA ILE A 93 -2.53 -13.72 5.14
C ILE A 93 -1.54 -14.56 5.94
N SER A 94 -1.98 -15.09 7.07
CA SER A 94 -1.16 -15.83 8.02
C SER A 94 -1.70 -17.24 8.27
N GLY A 95 -0.80 -18.20 8.57
CA GLY A 95 -1.16 -19.61 8.77
C GLY A 95 0.03 -20.57 8.68
N ALA A 96 -0.17 -21.84 9.05
CA ALA A 96 0.87 -22.89 9.06
C ALA A 96 1.52 -23.12 7.68
N PRO A 97 2.70 -23.78 7.58
CA PRO A 97 3.27 -24.18 6.30
C PRO A 97 2.27 -24.97 5.44
N TYR A 98 2.36 -24.83 4.11
CA TYR A 98 1.50 -25.55 3.14
C TYR A 98 -0.01 -25.21 3.15
N THR A 99 -0.45 -24.20 3.90
CA THR A 99 -1.86 -23.73 3.89
C THR A 99 -2.27 -22.88 2.69
N GLY A 100 -1.49 -22.86 1.60
CA GLY A 100 -1.87 -22.18 0.37
C GLY A 100 -1.64 -20.65 0.32
N LYS A 101 -1.03 -20.01 1.33
CA LYS A 101 -0.74 -18.56 1.34
C LYS A 101 -0.09 -18.05 0.04
N THR A 102 0.99 -18.70 -0.39
CA THR A 102 1.68 -18.36 -1.65
C THR A 102 0.77 -18.50 -2.86
N GLN A 103 -0.12 -19.50 -2.89
CA GLN A 103 -1.07 -19.67 -3.99
C GLN A 103 -2.08 -18.54 -4.05
N ILE A 104 -2.61 -18.09 -2.90
CA ILE A 104 -3.53 -16.95 -2.85
C ILE A 104 -2.82 -15.67 -3.33
N CYS A 105 -1.60 -15.39 -2.86
CA CYS A 105 -0.84 -14.22 -3.33
C CYS A 105 -0.57 -14.26 -4.83
N MET A 106 -0.25 -15.43 -5.38
CA MET A 106 -0.07 -15.62 -6.82
C MET A 106 -1.37 -15.45 -7.61
N GLN A 107 -2.48 -15.99 -7.10
CA GLN A 107 -3.80 -15.84 -7.71
C GLN A 107 -4.22 -14.36 -7.77
N LEU A 108 -3.94 -13.58 -6.73
CA LEU A 108 -4.17 -12.12 -6.74
C LEU A 108 -3.38 -11.41 -7.84
N CYS A 109 -2.12 -11.80 -8.07
CA CYS A 109 -1.32 -11.23 -9.16
C CYS A 109 -1.88 -11.53 -10.55
N ILE A 110 -2.56 -12.66 -10.74
CA ILE A 110 -3.26 -12.99 -11.98
C ILE A 110 -4.59 -12.24 -12.06
N SER A 111 -5.38 -12.27 -10.99
CA SER A 111 -6.75 -11.76 -10.95
C SER A 111 -6.81 -10.26 -11.19
N VAL A 112 -5.84 -9.49 -10.68
CA VAL A 112 -5.79 -8.03 -10.94
C VAL A 112 -5.66 -7.69 -12.43
N GLN A 113 -5.10 -8.58 -13.25
CA GLN A 113 -4.92 -8.39 -14.69
C GLN A 113 -6.20 -8.66 -15.49
N LEU A 114 -7.18 -9.35 -14.89
CA LEU A 114 -8.47 -9.61 -15.52
C LEU A 114 -9.29 -8.32 -15.59
N ASN A 115 -10.33 -8.33 -16.43
CA ASN A 115 -11.28 -7.22 -16.50
C ASN A 115 -12.31 -7.28 -15.36
N GLU A 116 -13.11 -6.22 -15.22
CA GLU A 116 -14.12 -6.09 -14.17
C GLU A 116 -15.22 -7.15 -14.24
N LEU A 117 -15.51 -7.74 -15.41
CA LEU A 117 -16.48 -8.83 -15.55
C LEU A 117 -16.02 -10.11 -14.83
N TYR A 118 -14.71 -10.25 -14.58
CA TYR A 118 -14.10 -11.35 -13.84
C TYR A 118 -13.51 -10.88 -12.50
N SER A 119 -14.05 -9.81 -11.91
CA SER A 119 -13.61 -9.25 -10.63
C SER A 119 -12.13 -8.82 -10.62
N GLY A 120 -11.57 -8.47 -11.78
CA GLY A 120 -10.24 -7.87 -11.93
C GLY A 120 -10.30 -6.36 -12.21
N LEU A 121 -9.13 -5.72 -12.31
CA LEU A 121 -9.01 -4.26 -12.45
C LEU A 121 -8.17 -3.83 -13.67
N ASN A 122 -7.94 -4.73 -14.64
CA ASN A 122 -7.03 -4.52 -15.78
C ASN A 122 -5.65 -3.94 -15.36
N GLY A 123 -5.21 -4.30 -14.16
CA GLY A 123 -4.01 -3.75 -13.54
C GLY A 123 -2.76 -4.59 -13.79
N ARG A 124 -1.67 -4.21 -13.12
CA ARG A 124 -0.41 -4.97 -13.09
C ARG A 124 -0.04 -5.29 -11.65
N ALA A 125 0.70 -6.38 -11.46
CA ALA A 125 1.14 -6.81 -10.14
C ALA A 125 2.66 -6.77 -10.00
N ILE A 126 3.12 -6.47 -8.78
CA ILE A 126 4.51 -6.65 -8.36
C ILE A 126 4.50 -7.73 -7.28
N TYR A 127 5.26 -8.80 -7.50
CA TYR A 127 5.42 -9.89 -6.52
C TYR A 127 6.85 -9.89 -6.00
N ILE A 128 7.01 -9.71 -4.69
CA ILE A 128 8.32 -9.73 -4.02
C ILE A 128 8.43 -11.05 -3.26
N ASP A 129 9.35 -11.91 -3.68
CA ASP A 129 9.63 -13.18 -3.02
C ASP A 129 10.89 -13.08 -2.16
N THR A 130 10.78 -13.45 -0.89
CA THR A 130 11.90 -13.49 0.06
C THR A 130 12.35 -14.91 0.39
N ARG A 131 11.64 -15.94 -0.10
CA ARG A 131 11.89 -17.36 0.22
C ARG A 131 12.33 -18.18 -0.99
N SER A 132 12.50 -17.55 -2.16
CA SER A 132 12.84 -18.19 -3.44
C SER A 132 11.91 -19.36 -3.81
N GLY A 133 10.64 -19.27 -3.42
CA GLY A 133 9.61 -20.29 -3.64
C GLY A 133 8.64 -19.96 -4.77
N ALA A 134 8.69 -18.75 -5.32
CA ALA A 134 7.87 -18.34 -6.45
C ALA A 134 8.40 -19.00 -7.73
N SER A 135 7.53 -19.73 -8.43
CA SER A 135 7.87 -20.34 -9.71
C SER A 135 7.05 -19.70 -10.82
N ILE A 136 7.74 -19.17 -11.83
CA ILE A 136 7.11 -18.56 -13.02
C ILE A 136 6.18 -19.53 -13.74
N THR A 137 6.45 -20.83 -13.68
CA THR A 137 5.59 -21.83 -14.33
C THR A 137 4.19 -21.86 -13.76
N ARG A 138 4.00 -21.47 -12.49
CA ARG A 138 2.67 -21.39 -11.88
C ARG A 138 1.84 -20.20 -12.37
N PHE A 139 2.47 -19.20 -13.01
CA PHE A 139 1.77 -18.11 -13.71
C PHE A 139 1.47 -18.46 -15.17
N LYS A 140 2.13 -19.49 -15.72
CA LYS A 140 1.86 -19.98 -17.07
C LYS A 140 0.74 -21.02 -16.99
N GLY A 141 -0.49 -20.59 -17.22
CA GLY A 141 -1.54 -21.53 -17.56
C GLY A 141 -1.14 -22.27 -18.85
N ASN A 142 -1.30 -23.59 -18.88
CA ASN A 142 -1.36 -24.28 -20.17
C ASN A 142 -2.51 -23.62 -20.95
N THR A 143 -2.20 -22.91 -22.02
CA THR A 143 -3.20 -22.32 -22.90
C THR A 143 -4.10 -23.43 -23.43
N ILE A 144 -5.26 -23.59 -22.81
CA ILE A 144 -6.43 -24.23 -23.40
C ILE A 144 -7.50 -23.15 -23.42
N LEU A 145 -7.31 -22.21 -24.35
CA LEU A 145 -8.40 -21.46 -24.96
C LEU A 145 -8.47 -21.92 -26.41
#